data_AF-A0A182ERL8-F1
#
_entry.id   AF-A0A182ERL8-F1
#
_cell.length_a   1.000
_cell.length_b   1.000
_cell.length_c   1.000
_cell.angle_alpha   90.00
_cell.angle_beta   90.00
_cell.angle_gamma   90.00
#
_symmetry.space_group_name_H-M   'P 1'
#
loop_
_entity.id
_entity.type
_entity.pdbx_description
1 polymer ?
#
loop_
_entity_poly.entity_id
_entity_poly.type
_entity_poly.pdbx_seq_one_letter_code
_entity_poly.pdbx_strand_id
1 'polypeptide(L)'
;MDHTVICSSGVGCFLSLNTSLIVIVCDRRAALWGSVYLDAHGEEDRNLRRGKPLFLSKRRVERLITDWETQTFEHLVVNFFNFEDLISYLRDAHYVLQ
;
A
#
# COMPACT_ATOMS: atom_id res chain seq x y z
N MET A 1 -26.75 -6.00 -1.51
CA MET A 1 -25.54 -6.15 -0.67
C MET A 1 -24.44 -6.59 -1.60
N ASP A 2 -23.43 -5.75 -1.79
CA ASP A 2 -22.35 -6.00 -2.75
C ASP A 2 -21.46 -7.17 -2.30
N HIS A 3 -21.14 -8.06 -3.25
CA HIS A 3 -20.25 -9.22 -3.07
C HIS A 3 -18.90 -8.84 -2.43
N THR A 4 -18.42 -7.61 -2.67
CA THR A 4 -17.18 -7.06 -2.09
C THR A 4 -17.23 -6.98 -0.57
N VAL A 5 -18.37 -6.65 0.03
CA VAL A 5 -18.52 -6.61 1.49
C VAL A 5 -18.52 -8.04 2.07
N ILE A 6 -19.05 -9.00 1.33
CA ILE A 6 -19.23 -10.38 1.77
C ILE A 6 -17.93 -11.18 1.60
N CYS A 7 -17.17 -10.94 0.53
CA CYS A 7 -16.00 -11.74 0.17
C CYS A 7 -14.66 -11.11 0.56
N SER A 8 -14.59 -9.78 0.73
CA SER A 8 -13.35 -9.08 1.16
C SER A 8 -13.54 -8.19 2.39
N SER A 9 -14.64 -8.36 3.13
CA SER A 9 -14.98 -7.52 4.30
C SER A 9 -15.00 -6.01 3.99
N GLY A 10 -15.20 -5.62 2.73
CA GLY A 10 -15.14 -4.22 2.30
C GLY A 10 -13.71 -3.65 2.16
N VAL A 11 -12.69 -4.51 2.13
CA VAL A 11 -11.29 -4.13 1.91
C VAL A 11 -10.95 -4.18 0.41
N GLY A 12 -10.18 -3.20 -0.07
CA GLY A 12 -9.60 -3.10 -1.40
C GLY A 12 -8.10 -2.82 -1.35
N CYS A 13 -7.35 -3.33 -2.33
CA CYS A 13 -5.90 -3.15 -2.47
C CYS A 13 -5.58 -2.51 -3.82
N PHE A 14 -4.85 -1.39 -3.81
CA PHE A 14 -4.59 -0.56 -4.99
C PHE A 14 -3.11 -0.23 -5.11
N LEU A 15 -2.61 -0.07 -6.34
CA LEU A 15 -1.26 0.41 -6.61
C LEU A 15 -1.33 1.86 -7.10
N SER A 16 -0.69 2.78 -6.38
CA SER A 16 -0.44 4.13 -6.85
C SER A 16 0.71 4.13 -7.85
N LEU A 17 0.42 4.35 -9.13
CA LEU A 17 1.45 4.35 -10.18
C LEU A 17 2.48 5.49 -10.02
N ASN A 18 2.08 6.61 -9.43
CA ASN A 18 2.96 7.77 -9.25
C ASN A 18 3.95 7.59 -8.09
N THR A 19 3.61 6.73 -7.13
CA THR A 19 4.41 6.56 -5.90
C THR A 19 4.92 5.13 -5.70
N SER A 20 4.44 4.19 -6.53
CA SER A 20 4.63 2.74 -6.38
C SER A 20 4.09 2.15 -5.08
N LEU A 21 3.31 2.91 -4.30
CA LEU A 21 2.77 2.45 -3.03
C LEU A 21 1.52 1.61 -3.21
N ILE A 22 1.44 0.55 -2.41
CA ILE A 22 0.23 -0.21 -2.17
C ILE A 22 -0.63 0.54 -1.15
N VAL A 23 -1.88 0.79 -1.52
CA VAL A 23 -2.90 1.43 -0.70
C VAL A 23 -3.95 0.39 -0.34
N ILE A 24 -4.19 0.24 0.95
CA ILE A 24 -5.28 -0.58 1.48
C ILE A 24 -6.43 0.37 1.83
N VAL A 25 -7.62 0.11 1.29
CA VAL A 25 -8.83 0.89 1.59
C VAL A 25 -9.82 -0.04 2.28
N CYS A 26 -10.39 0.39 3.39
CA CYS A 26 -11.41 -0.34 4.14
C CYS A 26 -12.47 0.64 4.61
N ASP A 27 -13.69 0.51 4.08
CA ASP A 27 -14.79 1.45 4.30
C ASP A 27 -14.36 2.90 4.01
N ARG A 28 -14.42 3.81 4.99
CA ARG A 28 -13.99 5.22 4.87
C ARG A 28 -12.56 5.47 5.35
N ARG A 29 -11.75 4.41 5.46
CA ARG A 29 -10.37 4.49 5.91
C ARG A 29 -9.42 3.98 4.84
N ALA A 30 -8.22 4.52 4.81
CA ALA A 30 -7.14 4.07 3.94
C ALA A 30 -5.82 3.98 4.72
N ALA A 31 -4.90 3.18 4.20
CA ALA A 31 -3.60 2.94 4.81
C ALA A 31 -2.55 2.69 3.70
N LEU A 32 -1.31 3.18 3.90
CA LEU A 32 -0.21 2.99 2.95
C LEU A 32 0.67 1.81 3.38
N TRP A 33 0.56 0.66 2.72
CA TRP A 33 1.28 -0.57 3.08
C TRP A 33 2.79 -0.50 2.76
N GLY A 34 3.16 0.27 1.73
CA GLY A 34 4.53 0.33 1.18
C GLY A 34 4.58 -0.13 -0.27
N SER A 35 5.76 -0.25 -0.88
CA SER A 35 5.90 -0.69 -2.28
C SER A 35 6.22 -2.17 -2.39
N VAL A 36 5.61 -2.89 -3.34
CA VAL A 36 6.07 -4.24 -3.76
C VAL A 36 7.19 -4.18 -4.80
N TYR A 37 7.46 -3.00 -5.37
CA TYR A 37 8.52 -2.77 -6.33
C TYR A 37 9.72 -2.12 -5.64
N LEU A 38 10.89 -2.73 -5.79
CA LEU A 38 12.14 -2.34 -5.15
C LEU A 38 13.24 -2.15 -6.19
N ASP A 39 14.22 -1.31 -5.88
CA ASP A 39 15.42 -1.20 -6.71
C ASP A 39 16.32 -2.45 -6.53
N ALA A 40 17.43 -2.49 -7.26
CA ALA A 40 18.37 -3.61 -7.23
C ALA A 40 19.01 -3.87 -5.85
N HIS A 41 18.93 -2.91 -4.92
CA HIS A 41 19.44 -3.04 -3.55
C HIS A 41 18.33 -3.40 -2.54
N GLY A 42 17.09 -3.55 -3.00
CA GLY A 42 15.94 -3.81 -2.13
C GLY A 42 15.36 -2.57 -1.46
N GLU A 43 15.72 -1.37 -1.93
CA GLU A 43 15.18 -0.11 -1.43
C GLU A 43 13.93 0.30 -2.21
N GLU A 44 13.02 1.03 -1.57
CA GLU A 44 11.93 1.71 -2.27
C GLU A 44 12.46 2.97 -2.96
N ASP A 45 12.04 3.25 -4.20
CA ASP A 45 12.24 4.57 -4.83
C ASP A 45 11.01 5.45 -4.57
N ARG A 46 11.08 6.20 -3.45
CA ARG A 46 9.99 7.06 -2.99
C ARG A 46 9.61 8.07 -4.07
N ASN A 47 8.33 8.08 -4.46
CA ASN A 47 7.79 8.94 -5.53
C ASN A 47 8.50 8.82 -6.88
N LEU A 48 9.21 7.70 -7.13
CA LEU A 48 9.95 7.45 -8.37
C LEU A 48 10.96 8.56 -8.72
N ARG A 49 11.45 9.30 -7.70
CA ARG A 49 12.27 10.51 -7.90
C ARG A 49 13.72 10.21 -8.26
N ARG A 50 14.29 9.05 -7.84
CA ARG A 50 15.66 8.68 -8.25
C ARG A 50 15.70 8.22 -9.71
N GLY A 51 14.55 7.84 -10.29
CA GLY A 51 14.47 7.32 -11.67
C GLY A 51 15.16 5.96 -11.82
N LYS A 52 15.30 5.20 -10.73
CA LYS A 52 15.89 3.87 -10.79
C LYS A 52 14.86 2.86 -11.30
N PRO A 53 15.26 1.87 -12.12
CA PRO A 53 14.40 0.74 -12.42
C PRO A 53 13.99 0.04 -11.13
N LEU A 54 12.69 -0.18 -10.98
CA LEU A 54 12.13 -0.98 -9.91
C LEU A 54 11.68 -2.35 -10.45
N PHE A 55 11.82 -3.35 -9.60
CA PHE A 55 11.52 -4.74 -9.90
C PHE A 55 10.55 -5.28 -8.85
N LEU A 56 9.64 -6.14 -9.29
CA LEU A 56 8.68 -6.78 -8.41
C LEU A 56 9.43 -7.69 -7.42
N SER A 57 9.28 -7.40 -6.13
CA SER A 57 9.88 -8.21 -5.06
C SER A 57 8.95 -9.35 -4.69
N LYS A 58 9.31 -10.58 -5.06
CA LYS A 58 8.55 -11.80 -4.71
C LYS A 58 8.25 -11.87 -3.21
N ARG A 59 9.26 -11.59 -2.37
CA ARG A 59 9.12 -11.56 -0.91
C ARG A 59 8.05 -10.58 -0.43
N ARG A 60 7.99 -9.37 -1.01
CA ARG A 60 6.97 -8.37 -0.62
C ARG A 60 5.59 -8.74 -1.13
N VAL A 61 5.48 -9.33 -2.32
CA VAL A 61 4.20 -9.85 -2.85
C VAL A 61 3.67 -10.98 -1.97
N GLU A 62 4.50 -11.95 -1.61
CA GLU A 62 4.10 -13.05 -0.71
C GLU A 62 3.63 -12.51 0.65
N ARG A 63 4.31 -11.48 1.17
CA ARG A 63 3.91 -10.82 2.41
C ARG A 63 2.56 -10.11 2.26
N LEU A 64 2.38 -9.34 1.20
CA LEU A 64 1.13 -8.63 0.91
C LEU A 64 -0.05 -9.61 0.75
N ILE A 65 0.16 -10.73 0.07
CA ILE A 65 -0.85 -11.79 -0.09
C ILE A 65 -1.18 -12.39 1.28
N THR A 66 -0.17 -12.72 2.09
CA THR A 66 -0.40 -13.24 3.44
C THR A 66 -1.22 -12.27 4.28
N ASP A 67 -0.82 -10.99 4.32
CA ASP A 67 -1.53 -9.96 5.10
C ASP A 67 -2.96 -9.74 4.58
N TRP A 68 -3.19 -9.90 3.28
CA TRP A 68 -4.50 -9.88 2.66
C TRP A 68 -5.36 -11.09 3.02
N GLU A 69 -4.82 -12.30 2.98
CA GLU A 69 -5.55 -13.53 3.31
C GLU A 69 -5.98 -13.55 4.78
N THR A 70 -5.10 -13.10 5.67
CA THR A 70 -5.38 -13.06 7.12
C THR A 70 -6.18 -11.84 7.53
N GLN A 71 -6.36 -10.86 6.63
CA GLN A 71 -6.94 -9.54 6.92
C GLN A 71 -6.19 -8.81 8.07
N THR A 72 -4.95 -9.19 8.36
CA THR A 72 -4.14 -8.61 9.44
C THR A 72 -3.36 -7.41 8.92
N PHE A 73 -4.08 -6.35 8.58
CA PHE A 73 -3.46 -5.05 8.27
C PHE A 73 -3.17 -4.24 9.54
N GLU A 74 -3.77 -4.61 10.67
CA GLU A 74 -3.58 -3.96 11.98
C GLU A 74 -2.20 -4.22 12.62
N HIS A 75 -1.55 -5.34 12.28
CA HIS A 75 -0.24 -5.70 12.83
C HIS A 75 0.94 -5.03 12.12
N LEU A 76 0.68 -4.47 10.94
CA LEU A 76 1.61 -3.61 10.25
C LEU A 76 1.40 -2.20 10.82
N VAL A 77 2.47 -1.42 10.92
CA VAL A 77 2.43 -0.01 11.35
C VAL A 77 1.75 0.86 10.27
N VAL A 78 0.59 0.44 9.78
CA VAL A 78 -0.22 1.18 8.81
C VAL A 78 -1.26 1.93 9.61
N ASN A 79 -0.94 3.18 9.91
CA ASN A 79 -1.89 4.08 10.52
C ASN A 79 -3.02 4.33 9.52
N PHE A 80 -4.19 3.76 9.79
CA PHE A 80 -5.39 4.06 9.02
C PHE A 80 -5.74 5.54 9.22
N PHE A 81 -5.98 6.23 8.11
CA PHE A 81 -6.44 7.62 8.07
C PHE A 81 -7.76 7.70 7.28
N ASN A 82 -8.45 8.83 7.33
CA ASN A 82 -9.70 9.00 6.57
C ASN A 82 -9.43 8.94 5.08
N PHE A 83 -10.27 8.24 4.32
CA PHE A 83 -10.11 8.09 2.87
C PHE A 83 -10.04 9.44 2.15
N GLU A 84 -10.70 10.47 2.66
CA GLU A 84 -10.66 11.84 2.14
C GLU A 84 -9.25 12.43 2.14
N ASP A 85 -8.38 12.01 3.06
CA ASP A 85 -7.00 12.48 3.18
C ASP A 85 -6.02 11.74 2.25
N LEU A 86 -6.47 10.69 1.55
CA LEU A 86 -5.62 9.79 0.77
C LEU A 86 -4.73 10.50 -0.25
N ILE A 87 -5.28 11.48 -0.96
CA ILE A 87 -4.52 12.22 -1.96
C ILE A 87 -3.42 13.06 -1.32
N SER A 88 -3.65 13.61 -0.12
CA SER A 88 -2.60 14.31 0.63
C SER A 88 -1.53 13.33 1.08
N TYR A 89 -1.92 12.20 1.68
CA TYR A 89 -0.96 11.19 2.13
C TYR A 89 -0.11 10.62 0.99
N LEU A 90 -0.69 10.38 -0.19
CA LEU A 90 0.08 9.93 -1.37
C LEU A 90 1.04 11.02 -1.86
N ARG A 91 0.62 12.29 -1.85
CA ARG A 91 1.50 13.43 -2.21
C ARG A 91 2.65 13.56 -1.23
N ASP A 92 2.39 13.36 0.06
CA ASP A 92 3.32 13.57 1.15
C ASP A 92 4.03 12.28 1.58
N ALA A 93 3.84 11.16 0.87
CA ALA A 93 4.39 9.87 1.26
C ALA A 93 5.93 9.85 1.29
N HIS A 94 6.61 10.80 0.65
CA HIS A 94 8.06 10.98 0.80
C HIS A 94 8.46 11.57 2.16
N TYR A 95 7.55 12.19 2.89
CA TYR A 95 7.74 12.75 4.24
C TYR A 95 7.16 11.87 5.36
N VAL A 96 6.12 11.06 5.11
CA VAL A 96 5.32 10.41 6.17
C VAL A 96 5.89 9.07 6.69
N LEU A 97 6.72 8.35 5.92
CA LEU A 97 7.30 7.06 6.33
C LEU A 97 8.71 7.20 6.96
N GLN A 98 8.84 8.06 7.98
CA GLN A 98 10.08 8.24 8.76
C GLN A 98 10.15 7.31 9.98
#